data_AF-A0A812RR80-F1
#
_entry.id   AF-A0A812RR80-F1
#
_cell.length_a   1.000
_cell.length_b   1.000
_cell.length_c   1.000
_cell.angle_alpha   90.00
_cell.angle_beta   90.00
_cell.angle_gamma   90.00
#
_symmetry.space_group_name_H-M   'P 1'
#
loop_
_entity.id
_entity.type
_entity.pdbx_description
1 polymer ?
#
loop_
_entity_poly.entity_id
_entity_poly.type
_entity_poly.pdbx_seq_one_letter_code
_entity_poly.pdbx_strand_id
1 'polypeptide(L)'
;VFKLLKDAVPRTEGMLKRSSTVWHLLDGLMQALSDPDLMQKRMEYIALRHMNADITTADVEVFKGILLEVCAKKLGGLMTPEFQFGLGQIVTAVGISLANTHAHYAQRLRLLTGCWKEVNATEDDAAEEQEEKPQDSDSPDEASPIEHAEKKDHDLSSMEKGEEDRHTKWNDNGNMNIPKTFAAMARFNASVMGIGDRMWFADLLYSMESLVPHIGNVDRVQEECDVLALTLAHYDKVNLGEFRSVMFASLRSLLPTAWSLDHENAWSWFWTCVEKKVELIRQLPVRNQQCLRTFLSRMDEDALATFKLKVFDTFFASCEESQLYLRAANKRLQYIMGRILTIMSDVYTKTHKAVIAISALGLLHAGHGVPEDLVRPFVQAFMCSIKEAVPDESIHDGLWWTLDLIGRIFIRTLSEGSTPVIIAINKNNTKVLNTAVSNAPRGQREVILLRVQVGTESMSPLVWAVEKGALESAGAILKDLLTMRADRGRYYYGMEAIFSRHPDIIPLLCNKAPSLLVTLLDELIWRSKNVRQGMRRVNYYISSMLVGDEGQLTTSLLDLIKHGDPEIVCHPAAVFQ
;
A
#
# COMPACT_ATOMS: atom_id res chain seq x y z
N VAL A 1 -12.19 14.32 -19.23
CA VAL A 1 -10.71 14.32 -19.32
C VAL A 1 -10.14 12.95 -19.00
N PHE A 2 -10.17 12.46 -17.76
CA PHE A 2 -9.48 11.21 -17.38
C PHE A 2 -9.88 9.95 -18.15
N LYS A 3 -11.14 9.80 -18.56
CA LYS A 3 -11.54 8.70 -19.45
C LYS A 3 -10.78 8.71 -20.78
N LEU A 4 -10.67 9.88 -21.41
CA LEU A 4 -9.94 10.05 -22.68
C LEU A 4 -8.43 9.91 -22.46
N LEU A 5 -7.92 10.38 -21.32
CA LEU A 5 -6.51 10.26 -20.98
C LEU A 5 -6.09 8.81 -20.78
N LYS A 6 -6.95 8.00 -20.15
CA LYS A 6 -6.73 6.55 -20.02
C LYS A 6 -6.55 5.88 -21.38
N ASP A 7 -7.38 6.23 -22.35
CA ASP A 7 -7.31 5.64 -23.70
C ASP A 7 -6.07 6.13 -24.46
N ALA A 8 -5.68 7.40 -24.28
CA ALA A 8 -4.54 8.01 -24.97
C ALA A 8 -3.17 7.65 -24.36
N VAL A 9 -3.10 7.46 -23.04
CA VAL A 9 -1.87 7.14 -22.30
C VAL A 9 -2.12 5.99 -21.30
N PRO A 10 -2.31 4.75 -21.78
CA PRO A 10 -2.72 3.62 -20.93
C PRO A 10 -1.78 3.34 -19.75
N ARG A 11 -0.46 3.57 -19.92
CA ARG A 11 0.53 3.39 -18.84
C ARG A 11 0.27 4.27 -17.61
N THR A 12 -0.44 5.39 -17.77
CA THR A 12 -0.78 6.28 -16.65
C THR A 12 -2.03 5.85 -15.90
N GLU A 13 -2.74 4.79 -16.33
CA GLU A 13 -4.01 4.36 -15.73
C GLU A 13 -3.91 4.18 -14.20
N GLY A 14 -2.82 3.57 -13.72
CA GLY A 14 -2.57 3.37 -12.29
C GLY A 14 -2.44 4.68 -11.49
N MET A 15 -2.15 5.79 -12.17
CA MET A 15 -1.99 7.13 -11.60
C MET A 15 -3.30 7.94 -11.64
N LEU A 16 -4.27 7.54 -12.47
CA LEU A 16 -5.54 8.25 -12.66
C LEU A 16 -6.57 8.01 -11.55
N LYS A 17 -6.17 7.37 -10.44
CA LYS A 17 -7.02 7.05 -9.29
C LYS A 17 -7.66 8.31 -8.66
N ARG A 18 -6.91 9.42 -8.61
CA ARG A 18 -7.24 10.68 -7.91
C ARG A 18 -7.73 11.81 -8.82
N SER A 19 -8.73 11.55 -9.65
CA SER A 19 -9.21 12.53 -10.63
C SER A 19 -9.70 13.86 -10.01
N SER A 20 -10.34 13.80 -8.83
CA SER A 20 -10.79 14.97 -8.06
C SER A 20 -9.63 15.86 -7.61
N THR A 21 -8.51 15.26 -7.20
CA THR A 21 -7.36 15.98 -6.65
C THR A 21 -6.72 16.85 -7.72
N VAL A 22 -6.67 16.37 -8.97
CA VAL A 22 -6.17 17.17 -10.09
C VAL A 22 -7.01 18.44 -10.27
N TRP A 23 -8.34 18.35 -10.14
CA TRP A 23 -9.20 19.52 -10.25
C TRP A 23 -8.99 20.51 -9.10
N HIS A 24 -8.80 20.01 -7.87
CA HIS A 24 -8.51 20.86 -6.72
C HIS A 24 -7.15 21.57 -6.87
N LEU A 25 -6.14 20.88 -7.40
CA LEU A 25 -4.84 21.46 -7.67
C LEU A 25 -4.90 22.50 -8.80
N LEU A 26 -5.68 22.22 -9.86
CA LEU A 26 -5.88 23.16 -10.96
C LEU A 26 -6.64 24.41 -10.51
N ASP A 27 -7.73 24.25 -9.75
CA ASP A 27 -8.45 25.35 -9.12
C ASP A 27 -7.53 26.17 -8.21
N GLY A 28 -6.69 25.49 -7.43
CA GLY A 28 -5.66 26.13 -6.65
C GLY A 28 -4.69 26.97 -7.51
N LEU A 29 -4.19 26.45 -8.63
CA LEU A 29 -3.32 27.23 -9.50
C LEU A 29 -4.05 28.46 -10.07
N MET A 30 -5.32 28.31 -10.46
CA MET A 30 -6.13 29.42 -10.98
C MET A 30 -6.36 30.52 -9.93
N GLN A 31 -6.63 30.15 -8.67
CA GLN A 31 -6.80 31.10 -7.58
C GLN A 31 -5.50 31.85 -7.22
N ALA A 32 -4.34 31.30 -7.58
CA ALA A 32 -3.04 31.90 -7.29
C ALA A 32 -2.49 32.78 -8.43
N LEU A 33 -3.23 32.97 -9.53
CA LEU A 33 -2.73 33.69 -10.70
C LEU A 33 -2.34 35.16 -10.42
N SER A 34 -2.94 35.79 -9.41
CA SER A 34 -2.61 37.16 -8.99
C SER A 34 -1.42 37.25 -8.02
N ASP A 35 -0.90 36.12 -7.54
CA ASP A 35 0.19 36.04 -6.56
C ASP A 35 1.29 35.10 -7.08
N PRO A 36 2.36 35.65 -7.71
CA PRO A 36 3.45 34.85 -8.27
C PRO A 36 4.14 33.93 -7.26
N ASP A 37 4.30 34.36 -6.01
CA ASP A 37 4.97 33.57 -4.97
C ASP A 37 4.10 32.38 -4.56
N LEU A 38 2.80 32.59 -4.42
CA LEU A 38 1.85 31.52 -4.15
C LEU A 38 1.74 30.55 -5.33
N MET A 39 1.71 31.06 -6.56
CA MET A 39 1.69 30.24 -7.77
C MET A 39 2.94 29.36 -7.86
N GLN A 40 4.13 29.93 -7.62
CA GLN A 40 5.39 29.19 -7.58
C GLN A 40 5.33 28.06 -6.55
N LYS A 41 4.94 28.36 -5.30
CA LYS A 41 4.82 27.35 -4.23
C LYS A 41 3.85 26.22 -4.60
N ARG A 42 2.71 26.54 -5.23
CA ARG A 42 1.72 25.53 -5.68
C ARG A 42 2.29 24.65 -6.80
N MET A 43 3.01 25.23 -7.76
CA MET A 43 3.67 24.46 -8.82
C MET A 43 4.78 23.55 -8.26
N GLU A 44 5.64 24.08 -7.40
CA GLU A 44 6.71 23.32 -6.74
C GLU A 44 6.14 22.15 -5.93
N TYR A 45 5.06 22.38 -5.18
CA TYR A 45 4.37 21.33 -4.44
C TYR A 45 3.86 20.21 -5.37
N ILE A 46 3.22 20.56 -6.49
CA ILE A 46 2.76 19.58 -7.48
C ILE A 46 3.95 18.79 -8.04
N ALA A 47 5.07 19.46 -8.32
CA ALA A 47 6.26 18.83 -8.86
C ALA A 47 6.91 17.85 -7.86
N LEU A 48 7.06 18.26 -6.60
CA LEU A 48 7.60 17.43 -5.53
C LEU A 48 6.71 16.22 -5.19
N ARG A 49 5.39 16.34 -5.35
CA ARG A 49 4.46 15.23 -5.19
C ARG A 49 4.62 14.14 -6.26
N HIS A 50 5.11 14.50 -7.44
CA HIS A 50 5.29 13.60 -8.58
C HIS A 50 6.77 13.33 -8.89
N MET A 51 7.67 13.61 -7.94
CA MET A 51 9.11 13.54 -8.15
C MET A 51 9.61 12.15 -8.55
N ASN A 52 8.91 11.09 -8.13
CA ASN A 52 9.20 9.69 -8.51
C ASN A 52 8.15 9.09 -9.46
N ALA A 53 7.35 9.93 -10.12
CA ALA A 53 6.34 9.49 -11.05
C ALA A 53 6.89 9.50 -12.48
N ASP A 54 6.63 8.43 -13.25
CA ASP A 54 6.98 8.35 -14.69
C ASP A 54 5.99 9.18 -15.53
N ILE A 55 6.13 10.51 -15.46
CA ILE A 55 5.38 11.48 -16.26
C ILE A 55 6.35 12.18 -17.20
N THR A 56 6.19 11.95 -18.49
CA THR A 56 6.98 12.60 -19.54
C THR A 56 6.34 13.91 -19.98
N THR A 57 7.15 14.78 -20.61
CA THR A 57 6.64 15.99 -21.26
C THR A 57 5.59 15.69 -22.32
N ALA A 58 5.72 14.57 -23.03
CA ALA A 58 4.72 14.10 -23.99
C ALA A 58 3.38 13.78 -23.32
N ASP A 59 3.38 13.13 -22.15
CA ASP A 59 2.13 12.83 -21.43
C ASP A 59 1.42 14.11 -20.98
N VAL A 60 2.18 15.13 -20.57
CA VAL A 60 1.63 16.45 -20.20
C VAL A 60 1.02 17.16 -21.41
N GLU A 61 1.66 17.09 -22.57
CA GLU A 61 1.12 17.65 -23.82
C GLU A 61 -0.18 16.95 -24.24
N VAL A 62 -0.25 15.62 -24.11
CA VAL A 62 -1.49 14.85 -24.34
C VAL A 62 -2.58 15.28 -23.36
N PHE A 63 -2.25 15.39 -22.06
CA PHE A 63 -3.20 15.87 -21.05
C PHE A 63 -3.71 17.28 -21.37
N LYS A 64 -2.82 18.20 -21.75
CA LYS A 64 -3.16 19.56 -22.16
C LYS A 64 -4.14 19.57 -23.33
N GLY A 65 -3.84 18.80 -24.39
CA GLY A 65 -4.70 18.67 -25.56
C GLY A 65 -6.11 18.18 -25.19
N ILE A 66 -6.19 17.09 -24.41
CA ILE A 66 -7.47 16.52 -23.95
C ILE A 66 -8.24 17.49 -23.06
N LEU A 67 -7.55 18.19 -22.15
CA LEU A 67 -8.16 19.17 -21.26
C LEU A 67 -8.80 20.29 -22.08
N LEU A 68 -8.05 20.90 -23.00
CA LEU A 68 -8.55 21.98 -23.85
C LEU A 68 -9.70 21.53 -24.75
N GLU A 69 -9.63 20.33 -25.32
CA GLU A 69 -10.72 19.76 -26.13
C GLU A 69 -12.01 19.58 -25.30
N VAL A 70 -11.89 19.06 -24.09
CA VAL A 70 -13.05 18.88 -23.20
C VAL A 70 -13.61 20.22 -22.73
N CYS A 71 -12.75 21.18 -22.41
CA CYS A 71 -13.17 22.54 -22.08
C CYS A 71 -13.91 23.19 -23.25
N ALA A 72 -13.37 23.11 -24.48
CA ALA A 72 -14.03 23.66 -25.67
C ALA A 72 -15.41 23.03 -25.89
N LYS A 73 -15.55 21.71 -25.74
CA LYS A 73 -16.85 21.02 -25.86
C LYS A 73 -17.85 21.42 -24.77
N LYS A 74 -17.39 21.73 -23.55
CA LYS A 74 -18.26 22.06 -22.42
C LYS A 74 -18.62 23.54 -22.34
N LEU A 75 -17.67 24.41 -22.65
CA LEU A 75 -17.81 25.86 -22.55
C LEU A 75 -18.39 26.48 -23.84
N GLY A 76 -18.25 25.81 -24.98
CA GLY A 76 -18.76 26.31 -26.26
C GLY A 76 -18.20 27.70 -26.58
N GLY A 77 -19.08 28.67 -26.80
CA GLY A 77 -18.68 30.07 -27.07
C GLY A 77 -17.99 30.80 -25.92
N LEU A 78 -18.02 30.26 -24.69
CA LEU A 78 -17.26 30.80 -23.55
C LEU A 78 -15.76 30.43 -23.61
N MET A 79 -15.38 29.51 -24.50
CA MET A 79 -13.98 29.15 -24.72
C MET A 79 -13.31 30.21 -25.62
N THR A 80 -12.87 31.33 -25.03
CA THR A 80 -12.16 32.37 -25.78
C THR A 80 -10.71 31.93 -26.10
N PRO A 81 -10.08 32.48 -27.16
CA PRO A 81 -8.67 32.23 -27.45
C PRO A 81 -7.74 32.55 -26.28
N GLU A 82 -8.05 33.60 -25.52
CA GLU A 82 -7.29 34.04 -24.34
C GLU A 82 -7.41 33.02 -23.20
N PHE A 83 -8.61 32.50 -22.95
CA PHE A 83 -8.82 31.44 -21.96
C PHE A 83 -8.07 30.17 -22.34
N GLN A 84 -8.16 29.75 -23.62
CA GLN A 84 -7.46 28.59 -24.15
C GLN A 84 -5.95 28.73 -23.99
N PHE A 85 -5.41 29.91 -24.32
CA PHE A 85 -3.99 30.21 -24.16
C PHE A 85 -3.57 30.18 -22.69
N GLY A 86 -4.28 30.89 -21.82
CA GLY A 86 -3.98 30.96 -20.38
C GLY A 86 -3.97 29.59 -19.71
N LEU A 87 -5.03 28.80 -19.92
CA LEU A 87 -5.10 27.44 -19.38
C LEU A 87 -3.99 26.53 -19.94
N GLY A 88 -3.68 26.65 -21.23
CA GLY A 88 -2.58 25.95 -21.87
C GLY A 88 -1.21 26.32 -21.26
N GLN A 89 -0.97 27.59 -20.96
CA GLN A 89 0.26 28.05 -20.30
C GLN A 89 0.40 27.52 -18.88
N ILE A 90 -0.70 27.47 -18.10
CA ILE A 90 -0.68 26.90 -16.74
C ILE A 90 -0.23 25.44 -16.78
N VAL A 91 -0.84 24.62 -17.64
CA VAL A 91 -0.48 23.19 -17.76
C VAL A 91 0.95 23.02 -18.26
N THR A 92 1.39 23.86 -19.18
CA THR A 92 2.77 23.84 -19.71
C THR A 92 3.79 24.19 -18.63
N ALA A 93 3.51 25.22 -17.81
CA ALA A 93 4.36 25.60 -16.69
C ALA A 93 4.47 24.49 -15.64
N VAL A 94 3.35 23.83 -15.32
CA VAL A 94 3.36 22.65 -14.45
C VAL A 94 4.21 21.52 -15.05
N GLY A 95 4.07 21.25 -16.35
CA GLY A 95 4.87 20.25 -17.07
C GLY A 95 6.38 20.52 -17.02
N ILE A 96 6.78 21.78 -17.22
CA ILE A 96 8.18 22.20 -17.12
C ILE A 96 8.70 22.04 -15.67
N SER A 97 7.89 22.45 -14.69
CA SER A 97 8.24 22.31 -13.26
C SER A 97 8.44 20.84 -12.87
N LEU A 98 7.56 19.95 -13.33
CA LEU A 98 7.68 18.50 -13.15
C LEU A 98 8.98 17.95 -13.75
N ALA A 99 9.25 18.26 -15.02
CA ALA A 99 10.44 17.77 -15.73
C ALA A 99 11.74 18.25 -15.06
N ASN A 100 11.81 19.52 -14.70
CA ASN A 100 12.98 20.10 -14.03
C ASN A 100 13.21 19.49 -12.64
N THR A 101 12.13 19.30 -11.87
CA THR A 101 12.20 18.69 -10.54
C THR A 101 12.65 17.23 -10.64
N HIS A 102 12.08 16.45 -11.55
CA HIS A 102 12.48 15.07 -11.78
C HIS A 102 13.96 14.99 -12.18
N ALA A 103 14.42 15.80 -13.14
CA ALA A 103 15.82 15.83 -13.57
C ALA A 103 16.76 16.20 -12.40
N HIS A 104 16.39 17.18 -11.57
CA HIS A 104 17.20 17.63 -10.44
C HIS A 104 17.39 16.56 -9.37
N TYR A 105 16.37 15.73 -9.10
CA TYR A 105 16.40 14.73 -8.02
C TYR A 105 16.65 13.29 -8.49
N ALA A 106 16.60 13.01 -9.80
CA ALA A 106 16.70 11.65 -10.35
C ALA A 106 17.93 10.86 -9.88
N GLN A 107 19.11 11.50 -9.77
CA GLN A 107 20.30 10.81 -9.26
C GLN A 107 20.16 10.46 -7.78
N ARG A 108 19.70 11.40 -6.94
CA ARG A 108 19.52 11.17 -5.49
C ARG A 108 18.51 10.06 -5.24
N LEU A 109 17.37 10.07 -5.94
CA LEU A 109 16.34 9.05 -5.79
C LEU A 109 16.81 7.66 -6.23
N ARG A 110 17.57 7.57 -7.33
CA ARG A 110 18.17 6.31 -7.77
C ARG A 110 19.16 5.76 -6.75
N LEU A 111 20.04 6.60 -6.21
CA LEU A 111 21.01 6.18 -5.20
C LEU A 111 20.33 5.73 -3.92
N LEU A 112 19.35 6.49 -3.41
CA LEU A 112 18.61 6.14 -2.18
C LEU A 112 17.87 4.81 -2.34
N THR A 113 17.11 4.66 -3.44
CA THR A 113 16.32 3.45 -3.68
C THR A 113 17.22 2.24 -3.94
N GLY A 114 18.30 2.41 -4.71
CA GLY A 114 19.27 1.36 -4.98
C GLY A 114 19.99 0.89 -3.71
N CYS A 115 20.55 1.83 -2.94
CA CYS A 115 21.15 1.54 -1.64
C CYS A 115 20.18 0.82 -0.72
N TRP A 116 18.95 1.33 -0.60
CA TRP A 116 17.96 0.78 0.31
C TRP A 116 17.55 -0.65 -0.04
N LYS A 117 17.47 -0.98 -1.33
CA LYS A 117 17.26 -2.35 -1.79
C LYS A 117 18.44 -3.24 -1.42
N GLU A 118 19.66 -2.83 -1.77
CA GLU A 118 20.87 -3.63 -1.54
C GLU A 118 21.08 -3.95 -0.05
N VAL A 119 20.91 -2.96 0.84
CA VAL A 119 21.12 -3.14 2.29
C VAL A 119 19.99 -3.90 2.99
N ASN A 120 18.90 -4.22 2.29
CA ASN A 120 17.78 -4.99 2.82
C ASN A 120 17.48 -6.25 2.00
N ALA A 121 18.31 -6.58 1.00
CA ALA A 121 18.14 -7.77 0.18
C ALA A 121 18.25 -9.02 1.04
N THR A 122 17.32 -9.95 0.83
CA THR A 122 17.38 -11.30 1.40
C THR A 122 18.16 -12.23 0.45
N GLU A 123 18.62 -13.38 0.94
CA GLU A 123 19.40 -14.32 0.11
C GLU A 123 18.59 -14.85 -1.09
N ASP A 124 17.25 -14.84 -1.00
CA ASP A 124 16.33 -15.20 -2.08
C ASP A 124 16.22 -14.10 -3.17
N ASP A 125 16.27 -12.81 -2.79
CA ASP A 125 16.20 -11.69 -3.74
C ASP A 125 17.45 -11.63 -4.65
N ALA A 126 18.60 -12.09 -4.14
CA ALA A 126 19.86 -12.10 -4.87
C ALA A 126 19.92 -13.19 -5.97
N ALA A 127 19.09 -14.24 -5.87
CA ALA A 127 19.01 -15.30 -6.86
C ALA A 127 18.21 -14.87 -8.10
N GLU A 128 17.18 -14.04 -7.93
CA GLU A 128 16.37 -13.54 -9.05
C GLU A 128 17.11 -12.52 -9.93
N GLU A 129 17.98 -11.66 -9.36
CA GLU A 129 18.73 -10.66 -10.12
C GLU A 129 19.90 -11.23 -10.94
N GLN A 130 20.39 -12.44 -10.62
CA GLN A 130 21.45 -13.09 -11.40
C GLN A 130 20.95 -13.74 -12.70
N GLU A 131 19.66 -14.03 -12.82
CA GLU A 131 19.05 -14.64 -14.02
C GLU A 131 18.71 -13.63 -15.13
N GLU A 132 18.68 -12.31 -14.85
CA GLU A 132 18.31 -11.28 -15.85
C GLU A 132 19.48 -10.80 -16.74
N LYS A 133 20.70 -11.31 -16.57
CA LYS A 133 21.79 -11.02 -17.52
C LYS A 133 21.70 -11.95 -18.73
N PRO A 134 21.66 -11.43 -19.98
CA PRO A 134 21.77 -12.29 -21.15
C PRO A 134 23.16 -12.92 -21.19
N GLN A 135 23.24 -14.24 -21.01
CA GLN A 135 24.43 -15.01 -21.37
C GLN A 135 24.46 -15.18 -22.88
N ASP A 136 25.39 -14.50 -23.55
CA ASP A 136 25.85 -14.89 -24.89
C ASP A 136 26.64 -16.20 -24.78
N SER A 137 26.31 -17.13 -25.68
CA SER A 137 26.82 -18.49 -25.80
C SER A 137 28.27 -18.56 -26.34
N ASP A 138 29.11 -19.46 -25.80
CA ASP A 138 29.50 -20.69 -26.52
C ASP A 138 30.51 -21.59 -25.76
N SER A 139 30.37 -22.90 -26.04
CA SER A 139 31.37 -24.00 -25.96
C SER A 139 31.35 -24.98 -24.76
N PRO A 140 31.68 -26.28 -24.99
CA PRO A 140 30.85 -27.40 -24.54
C PRO A 140 31.51 -28.38 -23.55
N ASP A 141 30.62 -29.16 -22.90
CA ASP A 141 30.77 -30.48 -22.27
C ASP A 141 32.08 -30.84 -21.56
N GLU A 142 31.98 -31.04 -20.24
CA GLU A 142 32.63 -32.18 -19.59
C GLU A 142 31.83 -32.65 -18.35
N ALA A 143 31.66 -33.95 -18.23
CA ALA A 143 30.76 -34.60 -17.30
C ALA A 143 31.45 -35.06 -15.99
N SER A 144 30.63 -35.08 -14.93
CA SER A 144 30.71 -35.91 -13.69
C SER A 144 31.50 -35.34 -12.50
N PRO A 145 31.27 -35.78 -11.25
CA PRO A 145 30.11 -36.50 -10.69
C PRO A 145 29.48 -35.82 -9.45
N ILE A 146 28.30 -36.33 -9.10
CA ILE A 146 27.47 -36.01 -7.95
C ILE A 146 28.20 -36.33 -6.63
N GLU A 147 28.34 -35.33 -5.75
CA GLU A 147 28.62 -35.53 -4.32
C GLU A 147 27.43 -35.07 -3.48
N HIS A 148 27.02 -35.98 -2.58
CA HIS A 148 25.96 -35.81 -1.60
C HIS A 148 26.34 -34.74 -0.57
N ALA A 149 25.54 -33.68 -0.46
CA ALA A 149 25.56 -32.78 0.67
C ALA A 149 24.22 -32.85 1.42
N GLU A 150 24.32 -33.21 2.69
CA GLU A 150 23.26 -33.47 3.65
C GLU A 150 22.36 -32.24 3.85
N LYS A 151 21.04 -32.45 3.74
CA LYS A 151 20.03 -31.49 4.17
C LYS A 151 20.09 -31.37 5.69
N LYS A 152 20.45 -30.18 6.19
CA LYS A 152 20.12 -29.76 7.55
C LYS A 152 18.78 -29.05 7.53
N ASP A 153 17.85 -29.59 8.30
CA ASP A 153 16.54 -29.00 8.61
C ASP A 153 16.68 -27.54 9.04
N HIS A 154 15.89 -26.67 8.43
CA HIS A 154 15.62 -25.34 8.97
C HIS A 154 14.13 -25.26 9.32
N ASP A 155 13.90 -25.23 10.63
CA ASP A 155 12.64 -25.13 11.35
C ASP A 155 11.95 -23.79 10.99
N LEU A 156 10.82 -23.88 10.29
CA LEU A 156 9.92 -22.77 9.99
C LEU A 156 8.74 -22.82 10.97
N SER A 157 8.99 -22.53 12.24
CA SER A 157 7.91 -22.35 13.23
C SER A 157 8.21 -21.22 14.22
N SER A 158 8.18 -19.96 13.75
CA SER A 158 8.07 -18.82 14.67
C SER A 158 7.51 -17.57 14.00
N MET A 159 6.28 -17.63 13.51
CA MET A 159 5.48 -16.44 13.21
C MET A 159 4.05 -16.58 13.72
N GLU A 160 3.87 -17.03 14.96
CA GLU A 160 2.60 -16.84 15.68
C GLU A 160 2.74 -17.17 17.18
N LYS A 161 3.17 -16.16 17.96
CA LYS A 161 2.82 -15.88 19.38
C LYS A 161 3.86 -14.93 19.99
N GLY A 162 3.39 -13.81 20.54
CA GLY A 162 4.20 -12.98 21.46
C GLY A 162 4.10 -11.46 21.29
N GLU A 163 2.90 -10.87 21.26
CA GLU A 163 2.71 -9.52 21.80
C GLU A 163 2.66 -9.66 23.34
N GLU A 164 3.82 -9.73 24.00
CA GLU A 164 4.06 -9.51 25.45
C GLU A 164 5.45 -10.10 25.80
N ASP A 165 6.53 -9.43 25.38
CA ASP A 165 7.88 -9.44 26.00
C ASP A 165 8.95 -8.93 25.01
N ARG A 166 8.99 -7.61 24.76
CA ARG A 166 10.12 -6.94 24.07
C ARG A 166 10.91 -6.03 25.01
N HIS A 167 11.17 -6.50 26.23
CA HIS A 167 12.14 -5.91 27.14
C HIS A 167 13.16 -6.95 27.57
N THR A 168 14.18 -7.16 26.74
CA THR A 168 15.38 -7.89 27.15
C THR A 168 16.61 -7.08 26.79
N LYS A 169 17.36 -6.69 27.83
CA LYS A 169 18.71 -6.13 27.70
C LYS A 169 19.63 -7.20 27.10
N TRP A 170 20.33 -6.88 26.01
CA TRP A 170 21.31 -7.77 25.41
C TRP A 170 22.72 -7.32 25.73
N ASN A 171 23.35 -8.08 26.61
CA ASN A 171 24.79 -8.11 26.82
C ASN A 171 25.23 -9.53 26.50
N ASP A 172 25.70 -9.77 25.27
CA ASP A 172 26.61 -10.89 25.03
C ASP A 172 27.53 -10.58 23.85
N ASN A 173 28.83 -10.58 24.16
CA ASN A 173 29.91 -10.15 23.27
C ASN A 173 30.83 -11.37 23.12
N GLY A 174 30.75 -12.09 21.99
CA GLY A 174 31.49 -13.36 21.88
C GLY A 174 31.65 -14.01 20.51
N ASN A 175 30.89 -13.66 19.47
CA ASN A 175 31.13 -14.17 18.11
C ASN A 175 30.58 -13.15 17.11
N MET A 176 31.44 -12.34 16.48
CA MET A 176 31.00 -11.26 15.57
C MET A 176 30.51 -11.83 14.24
N ASN A 177 29.25 -12.27 14.22
CA ASN A 177 28.50 -12.40 13.00
C ASN A 177 28.22 -10.98 12.49
N ILE A 178 28.93 -10.52 11.46
CA ILE A 178 28.77 -9.17 10.91
C ILE A 178 27.34 -9.07 10.34
N PRO A 179 26.52 -8.11 10.80
CA PRO A 179 25.15 -7.96 10.29
C PRO A 179 25.11 -7.73 8.78
N LYS A 180 24.12 -8.30 8.08
CA LYS A 180 23.96 -8.13 6.63
C LYS A 180 22.85 -7.15 6.22
N THR A 181 21.92 -6.81 7.13
CA THR A 181 20.81 -5.90 6.84
C THR A 181 21.01 -4.54 7.51
N PHE A 182 20.42 -3.47 6.94
CA PHE A 182 20.50 -2.13 7.51
C PHE A 182 19.98 -2.11 8.95
N ALA A 183 18.83 -2.73 9.22
CA ALA A 183 18.25 -2.73 10.56
C ALA A 183 19.14 -3.44 11.59
N ALA A 184 19.80 -4.53 11.22
CA ALA A 184 20.71 -5.23 12.12
C ALA A 184 22.03 -4.46 12.30
N MET A 185 22.59 -3.90 11.22
CA MET A 185 23.80 -3.10 11.27
C MET A 185 23.61 -1.79 12.05
N ALA A 186 22.47 -1.14 11.91
CA ALA A 186 22.13 0.06 12.67
C ALA A 186 22.06 -0.19 14.16
N ARG A 187 21.48 -1.32 14.60
CA ARG A 187 21.48 -1.71 16.02
C ARG A 187 22.88 -2.03 16.53
N PHE A 188 23.69 -2.72 15.73
CA PHE A 188 25.08 -3.01 16.06
C PHE A 188 25.89 -1.71 16.24
N ASN A 189 25.85 -0.81 15.26
CA ASN A 189 26.56 0.48 15.34
C ASN A 189 26.02 1.38 16.45
N ALA A 190 24.72 1.37 16.71
CA ALA A 190 24.13 2.07 17.86
C ALA A 190 24.71 1.57 19.18
N SER A 191 24.86 0.25 19.36
CA SER A 191 25.48 -0.35 20.54
C SER A 191 26.95 0.07 20.68
N VAL A 192 27.73 -0.02 19.59
CA VAL A 192 29.14 0.42 19.55
C VAL A 192 29.29 1.90 19.88
N MET A 193 28.36 2.74 19.45
CA MET A 193 28.36 4.19 19.71
C MET A 193 27.75 4.58 21.06
N GLY A 194 27.35 3.61 21.90
CA GLY A 194 26.78 3.87 23.23
C GLY A 194 25.36 4.42 23.23
N ILE A 195 24.62 4.25 22.13
CA ILE A 195 23.22 4.69 21.99
C ILE A 195 22.23 3.51 21.79
N GLY A 196 22.71 2.26 21.86
CA GLY A 196 21.88 1.06 21.67
C GLY A 196 20.71 0.91 22.66
N ASP A 197 20.83 1.49 23.86
CA ASP A 197 19.79 1.44 24.91
C ASP A 197 18.69 2.51 24.73
N ARG A 198 18.77 3.35 23.69
CA ARG A 198 17.80 4.42 23.44
C ARG A 198 16.54 3.85 22.79
N MET A 199 15.43 3.78 23.52
CA MET A 199 14.16 3.25 23.01
C MET A 199 13.67 3.97 21.73
N TRP A 200 13.81 5.30 21.66
CA TRP A 200 13.42 6.10 20.48
C TRP A 200 14.18 5.73 19.19
N PHE A 201 15.35 5.09 19.31
CA PHE A 201 16.15 4.67 18.16
C PHE A 201 15.43 3.58 17.36
N ALA A 202 14.76 2.64 18.03
CA ALA A 202 14.03 1.56 17.38
C ALA A 202 12.86 2.08 16.55
N ASP A 203 12.15 3.10 17.03
CA ASP A 203 11.04 3.73 16.32
C ASP A 203 11.51 4.52 15.09
N LEU A 204 12.64 5.23 15.20
CA LEU A 204 13.28 5.87 14.05
C LEU A 204 13.71 4.83 13.02
N LEU A 205 14.33 3.74 13.46
CA LEU A 205 14.76 2.67 12.58
C LEU A 205 13.57 2.05 11.82
N TYR A 206 12.46 1.80 12.52
CA TYR A 206 11.22 1.32 11.92
C TYR A 206 10.66 2.32 10.89
N SER A 207 10.67 3.62 11.20
CA SER A 207 10.16 4.64 10.27
C SER A 207 10.94 4.71 8.94
N MET A 208 12.19 4.25 8.90
CA MET A 208 13.00 4.25 7.68
C MET A 208 12.44 3.34 6.59
N GLU A 209 11.78 2.23 6.96
CA GLU A 209 11.12 1.31 6.02
C GLU A 209 10.03 2.02 5.20
N SER A 210 9.37 3.01 5.79
CA SER A 210 8.38 3.84 5.10
C SER A 210 8.98 5.10 4.49
N LEU A 211 9.92 5.78 5.17
CA LEU A 211 10.45 7.07 4.71
C LEU A 211 11.31 6.96 3.45
N VAL A 212 12.22 5.99 3.39
CA VAL A 212 13.21 5.91 2.29
C VAL A 212 12.54 5.61 0.95
N PRO A 213 11.67 4.58 0.81
CA PRO A 213 11.03 4.29 -0.48
C PRO A 213 10.11 5.40 -0.98
N HIS A 214 9.64 6.26 -0.07
CA HIS A 214 8.63 7.27 -0.37
C HIS A 214 9.15 8.71 -0.36
N ILE A 215 10.46 8.94 -0.22
CA ILE A 215 11.06 10.30 -0.26
C ILE A 215 10.71 11.06 -1.55
N GLY A 216 10.40 10.31 -2.62
CA GLY A 216 9.87 10.76 -3.90
C GLY A 216 8.48 11.41 -3.89
N ASN A 217 7.79 11.44 -2.75
CA ASN A 217 6.42 11.91 -2.62
C ASN A 217 6.27 12.73 -1.33
N VAL A 218 6.20 14.06 -1.48
CA VAL A 218 6.15 14.99 -0.34
C VAL A 218 4.96 14.77 0.60
N ASP A 219 3.80 14.35 0.08
CA ASP A 219 2.60 14.08 0.88
C ASP A 219 2.83 12.87 1.79
N ARG A 220 3.47 11.84 1.23
CA ARG A 220 3.80 10.61 1.96
C ARG A 220 4.87 10.86 3.02
N VAL A 221 5.90 11.63 2.68
CA VAL A 221 6.94 12.04 3.65
C VAL A 221 6.34 12.88 4.78
N GLN A 222 5.41 13.79 4.47
CA GLN A 222 4.73 14.58 5.50
C GLN A 222 3.95 13.68 6.45
N GLU A 223 3.14 12.75 5.94
CA GLU A 223 2.39 11.78 6.75
C GLU A 223 3.31 10.95 7.65
N GLU A 224 4.39 10.40 7.11
CA GLU A 224 5.35 9.60 7.88
C GLU A 224 6.10 10.44 8.93
N CYS A 225 6.43 11.70 8.62
CA CYS A 225 7.02 12.61 9.62
C CYS A 225 6.03 12.96 10.73
N ASP A 226 4.74 13.15 10.41
CA ASP A 226 3.70 13.42 11.41
C ASP A 226 3.52 12.22 12.35
N VAL A 227 3.49 11.00 11.81
CA VAL A 227 3.45 9.75 12.59
C VAL A 227 4.71 9.59 13.44
N LEU A 228 5.89 9.84 12.86
CA LEU A 228 7.15 9.77 13.59
C LEU A 228 7.19 10.80 14.73
N ALA A 229 6.71 12.02 14.52
CA ALA A 229 6.64 13.03 15.57
C ALA A 229 5.72 12.60 16.72
N LEU A 230 4.58 11.98 16.43
CA LEU A 230 3.69 11.39 17.44
C LEU A 230 4.40 10.30 18.26
N THR A 231 5.10 9.38 17.59
CA THR A 231 5.86 8.33 18.28
C THR A 231 6.96 8.93 19.14
N LEU A 232 7.73 9.88 18.61
CA LEU A 232 8.84 10.51 19.31
C LEU A 232 8.42 11.38 20.50
N ALA A 233 7.19 11.90 20.51
CA ALA A 233 6.67 12.72 21.61
C ALA A 233 6.54 11.95 22.94
N HIS A 234 6.63 10.62 22.93
CA HIS A 234 6.63 9.79 24.13
C HIS A 234 7.99 9.76 24.86
N TYR A 235 9.02 10.37 24.28
CA TYR A 235 10.38 10.38 24.83
C TYR A 235 10.82 11.79 25.23
N ASP A 236 11.38 11.92 26.43
CA ASP A 236 11.81 13.22 26.97
C ASP A 236 12.99 13.85 26.19
N LYS A 237 13.89 13.00 25.67
CA LYS A 237 15.11 13.43 24.97
C LYS A 237 15.34 12.56 23.75
N VAL A 238 15.13 13.16 22.58
CA VAL A 238 15.41 12.56 21.27
C VAL A 238 16.54 13.34 20.60
N ASN A 239 17.57 12.65 20.13
CA ASN A 239 18.67 13.25 19.41
C ASN A 239 18.74 12.71 17.97
N LEU A 240 18.20 13.47 17.03
CA LEU A 240 18.19 13.12 15.62
C LEU A 240 19.60 13.08 15.01
N GLY A 241 20.55 13.87 15.53
CA GLY A 241 21.95 13.86 15.10
C GLY A 241 22.69 12.58 15.47
N GLU A 242 22.35 11.96 16.59
CA GLU A 242 22.89 10.64 16.97
C GLU A 242 22.42 9.56 15.98
N PHE A 243 21.13 9.55 15.64
CA PHE A 243 20.59 8.63 14.64
C PHE A 243 21.27 8.80 13.28
N ARG A 244 21.42 10.05 12.83
CA ARG A 244 22.13 10.39 11.58
C ARG A 244 23.50 9.71 11.55
N SER A 245 24.27 9.85 12.62
CA SER A 245 25.63 9.33 12.71
C SER A 245 25.65 7.80 12.58
N VAL A 246 24.73 7.10 13.26
CA VAL A 246 24.58 5.64 13.16
C VAL A 246 24.11 5.20 11.78
N MET A 247 23.15 5.91 11.18
CA MET A 247 22.66 5.64 9.83
C MET A 247 23.81 5.63 8.83
N PHE A 248 24.65 6.67 8.84
CA PHE A 248 25.82 6.76 7.96
C PHE A 248 26.86 5.67 8.23
N ALA A 249 27.18 5.40 9.50
CA ALA A 249 28.11 4.32 9.85
C ALA A 249 27.63 2.96 9.31
N SER A 250 26.32 2.72 9.38
CA SER A 250 25.69 1.46 8.98
C SER A 250 25.67 1.29 7.47
N LEU A 251 25.29 2.34 6.73
CA LEU A 251 25.31 2.31 5.27
C LEU A 251 26.73 2.12 4.72
N ARG A 252 27.73 2.80 5.28
CA ARG A 252 29.15 2.61 4.89
C ARG A 252 29.65 1.20 5.16
N SER A 253 29.20 0.58 6.26
CA SER A 253 29.60 -0.78 6.63
C SER A 253 29.00 -1.83 5.70
N LEU A 254 27.78 -1.60 5.21
CA LEU A 254 27.08 -2.53 4.32
C LEU A 254 27.44 -2.34 2.84
N LEU A 255 27.88 -1.14 2.45
CA LEU A 255 28.17 -0.79 1.05
C LEU A 255 29.64 -0.38 0.83
N PRO A 256 30.66 -1.10 1.37
CA PRO A 256 32.03 -0.61 1.40
C PRO A 256 32.66 -0.39 0.01
N THR A 257 32.18 -1.09 -1.01
CA THR A 257 32.68 -1.00 -2.40
C THR A 257 31.88 -0.02 -3.26
N ALA A 258 30.58 0.16 -2.99
CA ALA A 258 29.70 1.03 -3.75
C ALA A 258 29.65 2.46 -3.19
N TRP A 259 29.90 2.63 -1.88
CA TRP A 259 29.73 3.90 -1.19
C TRP A 259 30.66 5.00 -1.73
N SER A 260 30.07 6.16 -2.03
CA SER A 260 30.78 7.27 -2.67
C SER A 260 30.31 8.63 -2.12
N LEU A 261 30.96 9.72 -2.53
CA LEU A 261 30.54 11.07 -2.15
C LEU A 261 29.10 11.39 -2.62
N ASP A 262 28.68 10.83 -3.75
CA ASP A 262 27.30 11.02 -4.24
C ASP A 262 26.28 10.33 -3.33
N HIS A 263 26.63 9.14 -2.80
CA HIS A 263 25.82 8.45 -1.79
C HIS A 263 25.72 9.28 -0.50
N GLU A 264 26.84 9.80 0.00
CA GLU A 264 26.86 10.71 1.15
C GLU A 264 25.92 11.89 0.98
N ASN A 265 26.02 12.57 -0.17
CA ASN A 265 25.21 13.74 -0.48
C ASN A 265 23.71 13.39 -0.57
N ALA A 266 23.36 12.26 -1.19
CA ALA A 266 21.98 11.81 -1.32
C ALA A 266 21.36 11.46 0.04
N TRP A 267 22.06 10.69 0.88
CA TRP A 267 21.61 10.32 2.22
C TRP A 267 21.58 11.50 3.19
N SER A 268 22.51 12.44 3.06
CA SER A 268 22.53 13.68 3.84
C SER A 268 21.33 14.56 3.50
N TRP A 269 21.02 14.69 2.20
CA TRP A 269 19.83 15.39 1.74
C TRP A 269 18.55 14.74 2.27
N PHE A 270 18.42 13.41 2.12
CA PHE A 270 17.28 12.65 2.66
C PHE A 270 17.08 12.95 4.15
N TRP A 271 18.13 12.80 4.96
CA TRP A 271 18.01 12.98 6.40
C TRP A 271 17.67 14.42 6.77
N THR A 272 18.27 15.40 6.10
CA THR A 272 17.99 16.82 6.34
C THR A 272 16.52 17.15 6.08
N CYS A 273 15.90 16.54 5.07
CA CYS A 273 14.47 16.69 4.78
C CYS A 273 13.59 16.14 5.92
N VAL A 274 13.90 14.94 6.43
CA VAL A 274 13.18 14.29 7.52
C VAL A 274 13.36 15.07 8.83
N GLU A 275 14.61 15.33 9.20
CA GLU A 275 14.99 16.06 10.42
C GLU A 275 14.32 17.43 10.49
N LYS A 276 14.41 18.22 9.41
CA LYS A 276 13.77 19.55 9.36
C LYS A 276 12.26 19.47 9.55
N LYS A 277 11.59 18.48 8.95
CA LYS A 277 10.13 18.31 9.08
C LYS A 277 9.73 17.90 10.49
N VAL A 278 10.40 16.89 11.06
CA VAL A 278 10.12 16.38 12.41
C VAL A 278 10.38 17.45 13.46
N GLU A 279 11.47 18.21 13.34
CA GLU A 279 11.79 19.31 14.26
C GLU A 279 10.74 20.44 14.19
N LEU A 280 10.27 20.79 13.00
CA LEU A 280 9.23 21.81 12.82
C LEU A 280 7.93 21.46 13.55
N ILE A 281 7.58 20.17 13.60
CA ILE A 281 6.30 19.69 14.15
C ILE A 281 6.42 19.04 15.53
N ARG A 282 7.63 18.95 16.11
CA ARG A 282 7.91 18.21 17.35
C ARG A 282 6.97 18.56 18.51
N GLN A 283 6.55 19.81 18.62
CA GLN A 283 5.69 20.29 19.72
C GLN A 283 4.19 20.09 19.44
N LEU A 284 3.80 19.80 18.20
CA LEU A 284 2.40 19.65 17.81
C LEU A 284 1.71 18.46 18.51
N PRO A 285 2.31 17.26 18.63
CA PRO A 285 1.69 16.12 19.30
C PRO A 285 1.14 16.45 20.69
N VAL A 286 1.97 17.01 21.58
CA VAL A 286 1.59 17.32 22.96
C VAL A 286 0.51 18.40 23.00
N ARG A 287 0.68 19.47 22.21
CA ARG A 287 -0.29 20.57 22.12
C ARG A 287 -1.64 20.08 21.61
N ASN A 288 -1.66 19.33 20.52
CA ASN A 288 -2.87 18.91 19.85
C ASN A 288 -3.60 17.81 20.65
N GLN A 289 -2.87 16.95 21.38
CA GLN A 289 -3.47 16.04 22.35
C GLN A 289 -4.22 16.82 23.45
N GLN A 290 -3.66 17.92 23.94
CA GLN A 290 -4.32 18.78 24.92
C GLN A 290 -5.56 19.47 24.33
N CYS A 291 -5.52 19.92 23.07
CA CYS A 291 -6.69 20.43 22.37
C CYS A 291 -7.81 19.39 22.31
N LEU A 292 -7.49 18.13 21.98
CA LEU A 292 -8.46 17.03 21.93
C LEU A 292 -9.05 16.71 23.31
N ARG A 293 -8.23 16.63 24.35
CA ARG A 293 -8.70 16.43 25.73
C ARG A 293 -9.63 17.55 26.18
N THR A 294 -9.26 18.79 25.88
CA THR A 294 -10.07 19.98 26.20
C THR A 294 -11.41 19.92 25.47
N PHE A 295 -11.42 19.59 24.18
CA PHE A 295 -12.64 19.40 23.39
C PHE A 295 -13.57 18.35 24.02
N LEU A 296 -13.04 17.16 24.32
CA LEU A 296 -13.83 16.07 24.91
C LEU A 296 -14.35 16.41 26.31
N SER A 297 -13.57 17.13 27.13
CA SER A 297 -14.00 17.54 28.48
C SER A 297 -15.10 18.60 28.51
N ARG A 298 -15.30 19.33 27.39
CA ARG A 298 -16.31 20.39 27.28
C ARG A 298 -17.69 19.85 26.91
N MET A 299 -17.81 18.57 26.57
CA MET A 299 -19.07 17.93 26.21
C MET A 299 -19.46 16.94 27.31
N ASP A 300 -20.68 17.07 27.83
CA ASP A 300 -21.31 16.00 28.60
C ASP A 300 -21.81 14.88 27.68
N GLU A 301 -22.38 13.81 28.25
CA GLU A 301 -22.79 12.64 27.48
C GLU A 301 -23.89 12.97 26.45
N ASP A 302 -24.84 13.84 26.80
CA ASP A 302 -25.97 14.23 25.94
C ASP A 302 -25.51 15.16 24.80
N ALA A 303 -24.67 16.14 25.10
CA ALA A 303 -24.06 17.01 24.10
C ALA A 303 -23.17 16.19 23.15
N LEU A 304 -22.41 15.22 23.67
CA LEU A 304 -21.59 14.34 22.85
C LEU A 304 -22.43 13.43 21.96
N ALA A 305 -23.55 12.88 22.46
CA ALA A 305 -24.48 12.07 21.67
C ALA A 305 -25.11 12.86 20.52
N THR A 306 -25.45 14.13 20.78
CA THR A 306 -25.99 15.07 19.79
C THR A 306 -24.93 15.45 18.75
N PHE A 307 -23.74 15.81 19.21
CA PHE A 307 -22.59 16.12 18.34
C PHE A 307 -22.30 14.98 17.36
N LYS A 308 -22.29 13.73 17.85
CA LYS A 308 -22.00 12.56 17.03
C LYS A 308 -22.94 12.41 15.83
N LEU A 309 -24.23 12.73 16.00
CA LEU A 309 -25.20 12.69 14.91
C LEU A 309 -25.09 13.92 14.00
N LYS A 310 -24.88 15.10 14.60
CA LYS A 310 -24.74 16.37 13.88
C LYS A 310 -23.64 16.33 12.81
N VAL A 311 -22.53 15.64 13.06
CA VAL A 311 -21.47 15.44 12.05
C VAL A 311 -22.00 14.74 10.80
N PHE A 312 -22.80 13.69 10.96
CA PHE A 312 -23.40 12.99 9.82
C PHE A 312 -24.48 13.81 9.15
N ASP A 313 -25.30 14.55 9.89
CA ASP A 313 -26.29 15.46 9.31
C ASP A 313 -25.62 16.51 8.42
N THR A 314 -24.54 17.14 8.92
CA THR A 314 -23.74 18.10 8.14
C THR A 314 -23.10 17.44 6.92
N PHE A 315 -22.59 16.21 7.06
CA PHE A 315 -21.97 15.48 5.96
C PHE A 315 -22.98 15.10 4.88
N PHE A 316 -24.14 14.56 5.24
CA PHE A 316 -25.18 14.18 4.31
C PHE A 316 -25.83 15.38 3.62
N ALA A 317 -25.89 16.54 4.30
CA ALA A 317 -26.37 17.78 3.70
C ALA A 317 -25.37 18.42 2.73
N SER A 318 -24.06 18.27 2.98
CA SER A 318 -23.00 18.84 2.12
C SER A 318 -22.53 17.88 1.02
N CYS A 319 -22.76 16.59 1.17
CA CYS A 319 -22.33 15.55 0.24
C CYS A 319 -23.40 14.45 0.15
N GLU A 320 -24.48 14.70 -0.60
CA GLU A 320 -25.62 13.76 -0.71
C GLU A 320 -25.22 12.37 -1.23
N GLU A 321 -24.23 12.29 -2.13
CA GLU A 321 -23.72 11.02 -2.70
C GLU A 321 -23.23 10.05 -1.60
N SER A 322 -22.75 10.58 -0.47
CA SER A 322 -22.28 9.74 0.63
C SER A 322 -23.35 8.81 1.21
N GLN A 323 -24.63 9.14 1.05
CA GLN A 323 -25.75 8.30 1.51
C GLN A 323 -25.85 6.98 0.75
N LEU A 324 -25.26 6.86 -0.44
CA LEU A 324 -25.17 5.61 -1.19
C LEU A 324 -24.25 4.59 -0.50
N TYR A 325 -23.26 5.08 0.25
CA TYR A 325 -22.23 4.26 0.90
C TYR A 325 -22.45 4.13 2.41
N LEU A 326 -23.14 5.11 3.01
CA LEU A 326 -23.38 5.14 4.45
C LEU A 326 -24.85 5.45 4.75
N ARG A 327 -25.66 4.41 4.90
CA ARG A 327 -27.03 4.50 5.42
C ARG A 327 -27.20 3.54 6.59
N ALA A 328 -27.30 4.08 7.79
CA ALA A 328 -27.39 3.29 9.02
C ALA A 328 -28.32 3.94 10.04
N ALA A 329 -28.82 3.15 10.99
CA ALA A 329 -29.61 3.67 12.11
C ALA A 329 -28.76 4.60 12.99
N ASN A 330 -29.39 5.61 13.62
CA ASN A 330 -28.72 6.61 14.47
C ASN A 330 -27.79 5.98 15.52
N LYS A 331 -28.21 4.88 16.16
CA LYS A 331 -27.39 4.15 17.13
C LYS A 331 -26.08 3.64 16.54
N ARG A 332 -26.11 3.17 15.28
CA ARG A 332 -24.91 2.71 14.55
C ARG A 332 -24.02 3.90 14.16
N LEU A 333 -24.60 5.01 13.72
CA LEU A 333 -23.86 6.23 13.41
C LEU A 333 -23.14 6.78 14.66
N GLN A 334 -23.83 6.87 15.80
CA GLN A 334 -23.22 7.26 17.07
C GLN A 334 -22.07 6.34 17.49
N TYR A 335 -22.25 5.03 17.31
CA TYR A 335 -21.18 4.06 17.57
C TYR A 335 -19.96 4.32 16.67
N ILE A 336 -20.17 4.50 15.36
CA ILE A 336 -19.09 4.79 14.40
C ILE A 336 -18.36 6.07 14.81
N MET A 337 -19.07 7.15 15.12
CA MET A 337 -18.43 8.40 15.53
C MET A 337 -17.68 8.25 16.86
N GLY A 338 -18.23 7.48 17.82
CA GLY A 338 -17.52 7.14 19.05
C GLY A 338 -16.19 6.42 18.78
N ARG A 339 -16.17 5.50 17.80
CA ARG A 339 -14.93 4.84 17.36
C ARG A 339 -13.95 5.81 16.71
N ILE A 340 -14.41 6.77 15.92
CA ILE A 340 -13.53 7.79 15.31
C ILE A 340 -12.90 8.68 16.40
N LEU A 341 -13.69 9.13 17.38
CA LEU A 341 -13.16 9.90 18.53
C LEU A 341 -12.15 9.10 19.37
N THR A 342 -12.37 7.79 19.49
CA THR A 342 -11.42 6.87 20.14
C THR A 342 -10.11 6.81 19.35
N ILE A 343 -10.19 6.63 18.02
CA ILE A 343 -9.02 6.64 17.13
C ILE A 343 -8.27 7.98 17.24
N MET A 344 -8.97 9.12 17.27
CA MET A 344 -8.34 10.43 17.48
C MET A 344 -7.51 10.49 18.77
N SER A 345 -7.97 9.83 19.83
CA SER A 345 -7.24 9.74 21.10
C SER A 345 -6.09 8.74 21.04
N ASP A 346 -6.30 7.58 20.40
CA ASP A 346 -5.32 6.51 20.24
C ASP A 346 -4.14 6.94 19.36
N VAL A 347 -4.32 7.84 18.37
CA VAL A 347 -3.20 8.38 17.57
C VAL A 347 -2.10 9.00 18.44
N TYR A 348 -2.46 9.57 19.59
CA TYR A 348 -1.51 10.19 20.53
C TYR A 348 -0.96 9.25 21.61
N THR A 349 -1.64 8.14 21.90
CA THR A 349 -1.30 7.27 23.05
C THR A 349 -0.87 5.87 22.65
N LYS A 350 -1.26 5.45 21.45
CA LYS A 350 -1.05 4.13 20.85
C LYS A 350 -0.82 4.29 19.34
N THR A 351 0.08 5.21 18.96
CA THR A 351 0.26 5.69 17.58
C THR A 351 0.33 4.56 16.55
N HIS A 352 1.20 3.56 16.74
CA HIS A 352 1.32 2.44 15.80
C HIS A 352 0.01 1.63 15.66
N LYS A 353 -0.65 1.31 16.77
CA LYS A 353 -1.94 0.57 16.74
C LYS A 353 -3.03 1.38 16.05
N ALA A 354 -3.06 2.70 16.25
CA ALA A 354 -3.99 3.59 15.56
C ALA A 354 -3.73 3.64 14.04
N VAL A 355 -2.48 3.79 13.61
CA VAL A 355 -2.10 3.79 12.19
C VAL A 355 -2.46 2.48 11.51
N ILE A 356 -2.19 1.34 12.15
CA ILE A 356 -2.58 0.00 11.69
C ILE A 356 -4.10 -0.08 11.54
N ALA A 357 -4.85 0.31 12.58
CA ALA A 357 -6.31 0.26 12.56
C ALA A 357 -6.92 1.14 11.46
N ILE A 358 -6.39 2.35 11.24
CA ILE A 358 -6.84 3.24 10.15
C ILE A 358 -6.50 2.62 8.79
N SER A 359 -5.32 2.01 8.64
CA SER A 359 -4.88 1.38 7.39
C SER A 359 -5.74 0.18 7.01
N ALA A 360 -6.03 -0.69 7.99
CA ALA A 360 -6.94 -1.82 7.83
C ALA A 360 -8.35 -1.34 7.44
N LEU A 361 -8.82 -0.26 8.08
CA LEU A 361 -10.11 0.33 7.76
C LEU A 361 -10.14 0.88 6.32
N GLY A 362 -9.07 1.54 5.86
CA GLY A 362 -8.97 2.03 4.48
C GLY A 362 -9.01 0.90 3.46
N LEU A 363 -8.28 -0.19 3.69
CA LEU A 363 -8.34 -1.40 2.86
C LEU A 363 -9.76 -1.99 2.80
N LEU A 364 -10.43 -2.10 3.94
CA LEU A 364 -11.81 -2.58 4.01
C LEU A 364 -12.74 -1.69 3.16
N HIS A 365 -12.61 -0.37 3.26
CA HIS A 365 -13.41 0.56 2.47
C HIS A 365 -13.10 0.48 0.97
N ALA A 366 -11.85 0.18 0.60
CA ALA A 366 -11.48 -0.08 -0.79
C ALA A 366 -12.20 -1.33 -1.33
N GLY A 367 -12.23 -2.39 -0.52
CA GLY A 367 -12.98 -3.60 -0.82
C GLY A 367 -14.49 -3.38 -0.94
N HIS A 368 -15.05 -2.39 -0.24
CA HIS A 368 -16.45 -1.98 -0.42
C HIS A 368 -16.68 -1.02 -1.59
N GLY A 369 -15.61 -0.51 -2.21
CA GLY A 369 -15.69 0.40 -3.34
C GLY A 369 -16.09 1.82 -2.95
N VAL A 370 -15.77 2.24 -1.72
CA VAL A 370 -16.05 3.60 -1.25
C VAL A 370 -15.13 4.60 -1.98
N PRO A 371 -15.67 5.66 -2.60
CA PRO A 371 -14.85 6.68 -3.23
C PRO A 371 -14.03 7.47 -2.21
N GLU A 372 -12.73 7.60 -2.47
CA GLU A 372 -11.81 8.40 -1.64
C GLU A 372 -12.20 9.89 -1.57
N ASP A 373 -12.92 10.37 -2.58
CA ASP A 373 -13.42 11.74 -2.68
C ASP A 373 -14.42 12.12 -1.57
N LEU A 374 -15.03 11.12 -0.92
CA LEU A 374 -15.96 11.34 0.18
C LEU A 374 -15.27 11.64 1.52
N VAL A 375 -13.98 11.34 1.65
CA VAL A 375 -13.27 11.45 2.93
C VAL A 375 -12.99 12.90 3.31
N ARG A 376 -12.55 13.75 2.36
CA ARG A 376 -12.29 15.18 2.65
C ARG A 376 -13.58 15.94 3.04
N PRO A 377 -14.71 15.79 2.33
CA PRO A 377 -15.99 16.36 2.77
C PRO A 377 -16.42 15.85 4.15
N PHE A 378 -16.17 14.59 4.49
CA PHE A 378 -16.43 14.07 5.84
C PHE A 378 -15.58 14.77 6.91
N VAL A 379 -14.27 14.92 6.67
CA VAL A 379 -13.37 15.66 7.58
C VAL A 379 -13.82 17.13 7.73
N GLN A 380 -14.24 17.78 6.64
CA GLN A 380 -14.76 19.14 6.69
C GLN A 380 -16.07 19.23 7.48
N ALA A 381 -17.02 18.32 7.26
CA ALA A 381 -18.26 18.26 8.02
C ALA A 381 -18.01 18.06 9.52
N PHE A 382 -17.07 17.16 9.87
CA PHE A 382 -16.62 16.96 11.24
C PHE A 382 -16.10 18.27 11.84
N MET A 383 -15.20 18.96 11.14
CA MET A 383 -14.62 20.20 11.63
C MET A 383 -15.64 21.35 11.72
N CYS A 384 -16.61 21.43 10.81
CA CYS A 384 -17.72 22.37 10.92
C CYS A 384 -18.53 22.12 12.19
N SER A 385 -18.88 20.86 12.47
CA SER A 385 -19.59 20.50 13.70
C SER A 385 -18.78 20.78 14.96
N ILE A 386 -17.44 20.62 14.92
CA ILE A 386 -16.56 21.00 16.04
C ILE A 386 -16.65 22.50 16.31
N LYS A 387 -16.56 23.32 15.27
CA LYS A 387 -16.63 24.79 15.38
C LYS A 387 -17.97 25.26 15.93
N GLU A 388 -19.05 24.62 15.53
CA GLU A 388 -20.40 24.89 16.06
C GLU A 388 -20.52 24.49 17.53
N ALA A 389 -20.01 23.32 17.91
CA ALA A 389 -20.16 22.80 19.27
C ALA A 389 -19.21 23.47 20.28
N VAL A 390 -18.02 23.88 19.84
CA VAL A 390 -17.02 24.56 20.66
C VAL A 390 -16.43 25.75 19.89
N PRO A 391 -16.99 26.96 20.07
CA PRO A 391 -16.57 28.17 19.34
C PRO A 391 -15.16 28.69 19.66
N ASP A 392 -14.47 28.12 20.65
CA ASP A 392 -13.10 28.48 21.00
C ASP A 392 -12.11 28.10 19.90
N GLU A 393 -11.64 29.10 19.16
CA GLU A 393 -10.75 28.89 18.02
C GLU A 393 -9.36 28.36 18.41
N SER A 394 -8.94 28.51 19.67
CA SER A 394 -7.59 28.12 20.12
C SER A 394 -7.31 26.61 20.02
N ILE A 395 -8.36 25.78 19.98
CA ILE A 395 -8.25 24.32 19.86
C ILE A 395 -8.46 23.81 18.43
N HIS A 396 -9.00 24.64 17.53
CA HIS A 396 -9.45 24.20 16.20
C HIS A 396 -8.29 23.70 15.34
N ASP A 397 -7.15 24.38 15.34
CA ASP A 397 -5.98 23.97 14.56
C ASP A 397 -5.43 22.61 15.02
N GLY A 398 -5.43 22.34 16.33
CA GLY A 398 -4.99 21.06 16.87
C GLY A 398 -5.94 19.91 16.52
N LEU A 399 -7.24 20.16 16.57
CA LEU A 399 -8.27 19.20 16.16
C LEU A 399 -8.22 18.95 14.64
N TRP A 400 -8.05 20.01 13.84
CA TRP A 400 -7.88 19.94 12.39
C TRP A 400 -6.68 19.08 12.03
N TRP A 401 -5.51 19.34 12.63
CA TRP A 401 -4.30 18.57 12.36
C TRP A 401 -4.50 17.06 12.63
N THR A 402 -5.19 16.74 13.73
CA THR A 402 -5.50 15.34 14.09
C THR A 402 -6.38 14.67 13.04
N LEU A 403 -7.48 15.33 12.66
CA LEU A 403 -8.44 14.79 11.69
C LEU A 403 -7.85 14.74 10.28
N ASP A 404 -7.05 15.72 9.89
CA ASP A 404 -6.36 15.74 8.61
C ASP A 404 -5.33 14.61 8.51
N LEU A 405 -4.54 14.34 9.55
CA LEU A 405 -3.62 13.21 9.57
C LEU A 405 -4.35 11.88 9.42
N ILE A 406 -5.41 11.65 10.20
CA ILE A 406 -6.25 10.44 10.10
C ILE A 406 -6.84 10.32 8.70
N GLY A 407 -7.37 11.43 8.17
CA GLY A 407 -7.93 11.51 6.83
C GLY A 407 -6.90 11.19 5.74
N ARG A 408 -5.66 11.67 5.85
CA ARG A 408 -4.58 11.39 4.90
C ARG A 408 -4.19 9.91 4.90
N ILE A 409 -3.97 9.32 6.07
CA ILE A 409 -3.66 7.88 6.21
C ILE A 409 -4.81 7.04 5.61
N PHE A 410 -6.06 7.41 5.93
CA PHE A 410 -7.23 6.70 5.44
C PHE A 410 -7.41 6.82 3.92
N ILE A 411 -7.27 8.02 3.35
CA ILE A 411 -7.33 8.25 1.89
C ILE A 411 -6.24 7.45 1.19
N ARG A 412 -5.01 7.49 1.69
CA ARG A 412 -3.90 6.76 1.08
C ARG A 412 -4.17 5.26 1.05
N THR A 413 -4.53 4.68 2.19
CA THR A 413 -4.76 3.23 2.32
C THR A 413 -5.96 2.77 1.49
N LEU A 414 -7.02 3.58 1.42
CA LEU A 414 -8.16 3.39 0.53
C LEU A 414 -7.75 3.43 -0.95
N SER A 415 -6.90 4.38 -1.35
CA SER A 415 -6.42 4.55 -2.73
C SER A 415 -5.49 3.42 -3.19
N GLU A 416 -4.56 3.02 -2.32
CA GLU A 416 -3.65 1.90 -2.54
C GLU A 416 -4.43 0.58 -2.62
N GLY A 417 -5.41 0.39 -1.73
CA GLY A 417 -6.32 -0.77 -1.73
C GLY A 417 -7.26 -0.84 -2.94
N SER A 418 -7.63 0.29 -3.54
CA SER A 418 -8.55 0.38 -4.68
C SER A 418 -7.83 0.03 -6.00
N THR A 419 -7.28 -1.18 -6.07
CA THR A 419 -6.61 -1.69 -7.27
C THR A 419 -7.60 -1.96 -8.41
N PRO A 420 -7.15 -2.01 -9.68
CA PRO A 420 -8.02 -2.39 -10.80
C PRO A 420 -8.76 -3.72 -10.58
N VAL A 421 -8.11 -4.69 -9.93
CA VAL A 421 -8.70 -5.99 -9.57
C VAL A 421 -9.82 -5.82 -8.55
N ILE A 422 -9.60 -5.08 -7.46
CA ILE A 422 -10.63 -4.82 -6.44
C ILE A 422 -11.82 -4.05 -7.03
N ILE A 423 -11.57 -3.06 -7.89
CA ILE A 423 -12.63 -2.33 -8.61
C ILE A 423 -13.43 -3.27 -9.52
N ALA A 424 -12.77 -4.23 -10.20
CA ALA A 424 -13.45 -5.21 -11.03
C ALA A 424 -14.30 -6.18 -10.19
N ILE A 425 -13.80 -6.63 -9.04
CA ILE A 425 -14.54 -7.47 -8.07
C ILE A 425 -15.80 -6.74 -7.59
N ASN A 426 -15.72 -5.43 -7.33
CA ASN A 426 -16.87 -4.62 -6.92
C ASN A 426 -17.97 -4.55 -7.98
N LYS A 427 -17.62 -4.70 -9.26
CA LYS A 427 -18.58 -4.78 -10.38
C LYS A 427 -19.06 -6.20 -10.65
N ASN A 428 -18.42 -7.20 -10.02
CA ASN A 428 -18.61 -8.62 -10.22
C ASN A 428 -18.78 -9.02 -11.70
N ASN A 429 -17.84 -8.61 -12.55
CA ASN A 429 -17.94 -8.83 -14.00
C ASN A 429 -16.65 -9.43 -14.55
N THR A 430 -16.77 -10.65 -15.11
CA THR A 430 -15.63 -11.42 -15.64
C THR A 430 -14.83 -10.65 -16.71
N LYS A 431 -15.48 -9.90 -17.61
CA LYS A 431 -14.79 -9.16 -18.68
C LYS A 431 -13.93 -8.05 -18.10
N VAL A 432 -14.50 -7.28 -17.16
CA VAL A 432 -13.78 -6.17 -16.50
C VAL A 432 -12.60 -6.69 -15.69
N LEU A 433 -12.77 -7.81 -14.99
CA LEU A 433 -11.70 -8.46 -14.24
C LEU A 433 -10.57 -8.93 -15.17
N ASN A 434 -10.91 -9.62 -16.26
CA ASN A 434 -9.90 -10.09 -17.22
C ASN A 434 -9.10 -8.94 -17.82
N THR A 435 -9.74 -7.79 -18.10
CA THR A 435 -9.03 -6.57 -18.52
C THR A 435 -8.10 -6.05 -17.43
N ALA A 436 -8.56 -5.97 -16.18
CA ALA A 436 -7.74 -5.50 -15.06
C ALA A 436 -6.50 -6.39 -14.85
N VAL A 437 -6.67 -7.71 -14.94
CA VAL A 437 -5.59 -8.70 -14.79
C VAL A 437 -4.66 -8.73 -16.00
N SER A 438 -5.16 -8.38 -17.20
CA SER A 438 -4.34 -8.38 -18.42
C SER A 438 -3.20 -7.37 -18.41
N ASN A 439 -3.27 -6.36 -17.54
CA ASN A 439 -2.23 -5.35 -17.35
C ASN A 439 -1.00 -5.89 -16.59
N ALA A 440 -1.09 -7.06 -15.96
CA ALA A 440 0.04 -7.70 -15.29
C ALA A 440 0.64 -8.85 -16.12
N PRO A 441 1.99 -9.00 -16.13
CA PRO A 441 2.67 -10.18 -16.66
C PRO A 441 2.10 -11.46 -16.06
N ARG A 442 2.00 -12.53 -16.86
CA ARG A 442 1.32 -13.77 -16.45
C ARG A 442 1.91 -14.40 -15.19
N GLY A 443 3.24 -14.45 -15.09
CA GLY A 443 3.96 -14.97 -13.91
C GLY A 443 4.03 -14.03 -12.71
N GLN A 444 3.23 -12.97 -12.69
CA GLN A 444 3.09 -12.05 -11.54
C GLN A 444 1.61 -11.85 -11.17
N ARG A 445 0.70 -12.63 -11.76
CA ARG A 445 -0.74 -12.45 -11.56
C ARG A 445 -1.19 -12.94 -10.20
N GLU A 446 -0.55 -13.97 -9.67
CA GLU A 446 -0.70 -14.43 -8.29
C GLU A 446 -0.49 -13.29 -7.29
N VAL A 447 0.48 -12.40 -7.55
CA VAL A 447 0.76 -11.26 -6.66
C VAL A 447 -0.47 -10.35 -6.59
N ILE A 448 -1.01 -9.93 -7.73
CA ILE A 448 -2.14 -8.98 -7.77
C ILE A 448 -3.50 -9.61 -7.49
N LEU A 449 -3.64 -10.93 -7.61
CA LEU A 449 -4.88 -11.68 -7.40
C LEU A 449 -5.00 -12.28 -5.99
N LEU A 450 -3.87 -12.48 -5.31
CA LEU A 450 -3.84 -13.04 -3.96
C LEU A 450 -3.41 -12.02 -2.90
N ARG A 451 -2.80 -10.89 -3.28
CA ARG A 451 -2.30 -9.90 -2.34
C ARG A 451 -2.53 -8.45 -2.79
N VAL A 452 -3.18 -7.68 -1.93
CA VAL A 452 -3.17 -6.22 -1.94
C VAL A 452 -2.57 -5.81 -0.60
N GLN A 453 -1.35 -5.27 -0.65
CA GLN A 453 -0.58 -4.89 0.55
C GLN A 453 -0.58 -3.37 0.70
N VAL A 454 -0.86 -2.90 1.91
CA VAL A 454 -0.80 -1.49 2.31
C VAL A 454 -0.15 -1.40 3.68
N GLY A 455 1.12 -0.97 3.71
CA GLY A 455 1.92 -1.03 4.94
C GLY A 455 2.05 -2.47 5.44
N THR A 456 1.70 -2.72 6.70
CA THR A 456 1.64 -4.07 7.30
C THR A 456 0.36 -4.83 6.97
N GLU A 457 -0.67 -4.14 6.49
CA GLU A 457 -1.99 -4.72 6.25
C GLU A 457 -2.09 -5.36 4.88
N SER A 458 -2.79 -6.49 4.81
CA SER A 458 -2.90 -7.29 3.59
C SER A 458 -4.32 -7.80 3.39
N MET A 459 -4.83 -7.68 2.18
CA MET A 459 -6.12 -8.25 1.76
C MET A 459 -5.89 -9.17 0.58
N SER A 460 -6.61 -10.30 0.52
CA SER A 460 -6.58 -11.16 -0.67
C SER A 460 -7.77 -10.90 -1.58
N PRO A 461 -7.57 -10.48 -2.84
CA PRO A 461 -8.67 -10.27 -3.78
C PRO A 461 -9.51 -11.53 -4.04
N LEU A 462 -8.91 -12.72 -4.08
CA LEU A 462 -9.64 -13.99 -4.19
C LEU A 462 -10.61 -14.20 -3.02
N VAL A 463 -10.09 -14.16 -1.78
CA VAL A 463 -10.92 -14.36 -0.58
C VAL A 463 -11.95 -13.25 -0.45
N TRP A 464 -11.57 -12.00 -0.71
CA TRP A 464 -12.50 -10.87 -0.70
C TRP A 464 -13.66 -11.08 -1.68
N ALA A 465 -13.37 -11.55 -2.91
CA ALA A 465 -14.40 -11.85 -3.89
C ALA A 465 -15.34 -12.97 -3.40
N VAL A 466 -14.82 -14.00 -2.74
CA VAL A 466 -15.62 -15.09 -2.14
C VAL A 466 -16.50 -14.57 -1.00
N GLU A 467 -15.93 -13.86 -0.03
CA GLU A 467 -16.65 -13.36 1.15
C GLU A 467 -17.73 -12.35 0.80
N LYS A 468 -17.49 -11.52 -0.21
CA LYS A 468 -18.45 -10.55 -0.74
C LYS A 468 -19.54 -11.19 -1.62
N GLY A 469 -19.37 -12.45 -2.02
CA GLY A 469 -20.28 -13.14 -2.95
C GLY A 469 -20.12 -12.70 -4.42
N ALA A 470 -18.98 -12.12 -4.78
CA ALA A 470 -18.63 -11.78 -6.16
C ALA A 470 -18.15 -13.03 -6.93
N LEU A 471 -19.02 -14.03 -7.06
CA LEU A 471 -18.67 -15.38 -7.51
C LEU A 471 -18.18 -15.45 -8.96
N GLU A 472 -18.64 -14.56 -9.84
CA GLU A 472 -18.13 -14.50 -11.22
C GLU A 472 -16.66 -14.08 -11.23
N SER A 473 -16.33 -13.08 -10.41
CA SER A 473 -14.95 -12.61 -10.27
C SER A 473 -14.09 -13.67 -9.59
N ALA A 474 -14.54 -14.25 -8.49
CA ALA A 474 -13.81 -15.31 -7.79
C ALA A 474 -13.53 -16.52 -8.70
N GLY A 475 -14.53 -16.99 -9.47
CA GLY A 475 -14.34 -18.08 -10.43
C GLY A 475 -13.38 -17.73 -11.56
N ALA A 476 -13.40 -16.50 -12.06
CA ALA A 476 -12.45 -16.02 -13.05
C ALA A 476 -11.02 -15.89 -12.48
N ILE A 477 -10.86 -15.49 -11.22
CA ILE A 477 -9.57 -15.48 -10.52
C ILE A 477 -9.01 -16.91 -10.41
N LEU A 478 -9.82 -17.87 -9.92
CA LEU A 478 -9.39 -19.27 -9.79
C LEU A 478 -8.93 -19.84 -11.14
N LYS A 479 -9.71 -19.61 -12.20
CA LYS A 479 -9.34 -20.03 -13.55
C LYS A 479 -8.04 -19.38 -14.03
N ASP A 480 -7.85 -18.08 -13.80
CA ASP A 480 -6.63 -17.41 -14.27
C ASP A 480 -5.38 -17.90 -13.53
N LEU A 481 -5.47 -18.11 -12.22
CA LEU A 481 -4.37 -18.63 -11.40
C LEU A 481 -4.03 -20.09 -11.73
N LEU A 482 -5.04 -20.94 -11.95
CA LEU A 482 -4.85 -22.37 -12.13
C LEU A 482 -4.75 -22.82 -13.61
N THR A 483 -4.95 -21.91 -14.56
CA THR A 483 -4.63 -22.24 -15.96
C THR A 483 -3.11 -22.34 -16.12
N MET A 484 -2.60 -23.52 -16.49
CA MET A 484 -1.20 -23.69 -16.88
C MET A 484 -0.88 -22.88 -18.15
N ARG A 485 0.07 -21.96 -18.04
CA ARG A 485 0.49 -21.11 -19.16
C ARG A 485 2.00 -21.15 -19.30
N ALA A 486 2.46 -21.11 -20.55
CA ALA A 486 3.87 -20.90 -20.87
C ALA A 486 4.04 -19.49 -21.46
N ASP A 487 5.11 -18.80 -21.09
CA ASP A 487 5.64 -17.68 -21.84
C ASP A 487 7.03 -18.04 -22.42
N ARG A 488 7.77 -17.05 -22.95
CA ARG A 488 9.08 -17.31 -23.58
C ARG A 488 10.17 -17.76 -22.61
N GLY A 489 9.97 -17.59 -21.30
CA GLY A 489 11.00 -17.88 -20.28
C GLY A 489 10.54 -18.78 -19.14
N ARG A 490 9.24 -18.87 -18.82
CA ARG A 490 8.73 -19.59 -17.64
C ARG A 490 7.36 -20.24 -17.89
N TYR A 491 7.07 -21.29 -17.10
CA TYR A 491 5.73 -21.86 -16.94
C TYR A 491 5.09 -21.26 -15.69
N TYR A 492 3.82 -20.88 -15.78
CA TYR A 492 3.04 -20.32 -14.69
C TYR A 492 1.87 -21.23 -14.35
N TYR A 493 1.76 -21.57 -13.07
CA TYR A 493 0.65 -22.29 -12.46
C TYR A 493 0.55 -21.90 -10.98
N GLY A 494 -0.39 -21.04 -10.62
CA GLY A 494 -0.49 -20.40 -9.30
C GLY A 494 -1.05 -21.29 -8.18
N MET A 495 -1.04 -22.62 -8.33
CA MET A 495 -1.61 -23.55 -7.34
C MET A 495 -0.92 -23.44 -5.99
N GLU A 496 0.42 -23.48 -5.97
CA GLU A 496 1.20 -23.36 -4.74
C GLU A 496 0.96 -22.02 -4.05
N ALA A 497 0.88 -20.92 -4.82
CA ALA A 497 0.60 -19.59 -4.30
C ALA A 497 -0.78 -19.50 -3.63
N ILE A 498 -1.82 -20.16 -4.18
CA ILE A 498 -3.15 -20.22 -3.57
C ILE A 498 -3.09 -20.93 -2.22
N PHE A 499 -2.54 -22.15 -2.19
CA PHE A 499 -2.56 -22.98 -0.97
C PHE A 499 -1.59 -22.47 0.10
N SER A 500 -0.45 -21.90 -0.27
CA SER A 500 0.46 -21.25 0.68
C SER A 500 -0.17 -20.02 1.31
N ARG A 501 -0.91 -19.21 0.54
CA ARG A 501 -1.59 -18.02 1.10
C ARG A 501 -2.87 -18.37 1.85
N HIS A 502 -3.61 -19.37 1.38
CA HIS A 502 -4.92 -19.78 1.86
C HIS A 502 -4.98 -21.30 2.02
N PRO A 503 -4.34 -21.86 3.07
CA PRO A 503 -4.42 -23.30 3.35
C PRO A 503 -5.86 -23.73 3.67
N ASP A 504 -6.73 -22.78 4.02
CA ASP A 504 -8.16 -22.92 4.29
C ASP A 504 -9.06 -22.66 3.07
N ILE A 505 -8.53 -22.56 1.85
CA ILE A 505 -9.33 -22.26 0.66
C ILE A 505 -10.48 -23.25 0.44
N ILE A 506 -10.27 -24.54 0.71
CA ILE A 506 -11.31 -25.57 0.58
C ILE A 506 -12.44 -25.35 1.59
N PRO A 507 -12.19 -25.30 2.91
CA PRO A 507 -13.26 -25.03 3.87
C PRO A 507 -13.92 -23.65 3.65
N LEU A 508 -13.17 -22.63 3.20
CA LEU A 508 -13.74 -21.35 2.82
C LEU A 508 -14.78 -21.51 1.69
N LEU A 509 -14.44 -22.21 0.60
CA LEU A 509 -15.35 -22.43 -0.52
C LEU A 509 -16.55 -23.30 -0.11
N CYS A 510 -16.36 -24.36 0.67
CA CYS A 510 -17.45 -25.17 1.22
C CYS A 510 -18.48 -24.34 2.00
N ASN A 511 -18.03 -23.32 2.72
CA ASN A 511 -18.89 -22.51 3.58
C ASN A 511 -19.50 -21.30 2.86
N LYS A 512 -18.77 -20.69 1.92
CA LYS A 512 -19.11 -19.37 1.36
C LYS A 512 -19.44 -19.40 -0.14
N ALA A 513 -18.81 -20.29 -0.90
CA ALA A 513 -18.98 -20.36 -2.35
C ALA A 513 -18.88 -21.81 -2.90
N PRO A 514 -19.82 -22.71 -2.53
CA PRO A 514 -19.74 -24.12 -2.94
C PRO A 514 -19.69 -24.33 -4.45
N SER A 515 -20.36 -23.45 -5.21
CA SER A 515 -20.38 -23.50 -6.68
C SER A 515 -19.00 -23.32 -7.33
N LEU A 516 -18.00 -22.82 -6.59
CA LEU A 516 -16.63 -22.66 -7.07
C LEU A 516 -15.75 -23.88 -6.80
N LEU A 517 -16.20 -24.86 -5.99
CA LEU A 517 -15.42 -26.06 -5.69
C LEU A 517 -15.12 -26.86 -6.96
N VAL A 518 -16.10 -27.05 -7.84
CA VAL A 518 -15.86 -27.71 -9.14
C VAL A 518 -14.84 -26.94 -9.97
N THR A 519 -14.94 -25.60 -10.00
CA THR A 519 -13.99 -24.74 -10.73
C THR A 519 -12.57 -24.87 -10.19
N LEU A 520 -12.40 -24.97 -8.86
CA LEU A 520 -11.10 -25.20 -8.25
C LEU A 520 -10.57 -26.60 -8.60
N LEU A 521 -11.37 -27.64 -8.35
CA LEU A 521 -10.96 -29.03 -8.46
C LEU A 521 -10.66 -29.46 -9.90
N ASP A 522 -11.41 -28.96 -10.89
CA ASP A 522 -11.16 -29.22 -12.31
C ASP A 522 -9.75 -28.73 -12.72
N GLU A 523 -9.35 -27.55 -12.25
CA GLU A 523 -8.07 -26.93 -12.59
C GLU A 523 -6.88 -27.50 -11.78
N LEU A 524 -7.14 -28.40 -10.83
CA LEU A 524 -6.11 -29.26 -10.21
C LEU A 524 -5.78 -30.50 -11.07
N ILE A 525 -6.47 -30.69 -12.20
CA ILE A 525 -6.28 -31.83 -13.09
C ILE A 525 -5.79 -31.35 -14.45
N TRP A 526 -4.56 -31.71 -14.82
CA TRP A 526 -4.07 -31.50 -16.17
C TRP A 526 -4.26 -32.75 -17.03
N ARG A 527 -4.79 -32.58 -18.24
CA ARG A 527 -5.01 -33.69 -19.20
C ARG A 527 -4.21 -33.44 -20.48
N SER A 528 -3.41 -34.41 -20.89
CA SER A 528 -2.67 -34.32 -22.16
C SER A 528 -3.61 -34.31 -23.36
N LYS A 529 -3.28 -33.53 -24.39
CA LYS A 529 -3.98 -33.61 -25.69
C LYS A 529 -3.62 -34.88 -26.48
N ASN A 530 -2.50 -35.53 -26.13
CA ASN A 530 -2.01 -36.70 -26.85
C ASN A 530 -2.62 -37.97 -26.26
N VAL A 531 -3.06 -38.87 -27.14
CA VAL A 531 -3.51 -40.21 -26.80
C VAL A 531 -2.48 -41.19 -27.35
N ARG A 532 -1.96 -42.07 -26.48
CA ARG A 532 -1.03 -43.14 -26.85
C ARG A 532 -1.63 -44.47 -26.42
N GLN A 533 -1.75 -45.41 -27.36
CA GLN A 533 -2.33 -46.75 -27.10
C GLN A 533 -3.74 -46.70 -26.48
N GLY A 534 -4.58 -45.74 -26.92
CA GLY A 534 -5.92 -45.56 -26.35
C GLY A 534 -5.95 -44.91 -24.96
N MET A 535 -4.80 -44.63 -24.35
CA MET A 535 -4.68 -43.99 -23.04
C MET A 535 -4.24 -42.53 -23.16
N ARG A 536 -4.66 -41.70 -22.20
CA ARG A 536 -4.31 -40.29 -22.10
C ARG A 536 -3.62 -40.04 -20.76
N ARG A 537 -2.49 -39.34 -20.77
CA ARG A 537 -1.83 -38.92 -19.53
C ARG A 537 -2.68 -37.86 -18.81
N VAL A 538 -2.88 -38.07 -17.52
CA VAL A 538 -3.54 -37.14 -16.59
C VAL A 538 -2.60 -36.92 -15.42
N ASN A 539 -2.37 -35.66 -15.03
CA ASN A 539 -1.61 -35.31 -13.83
C ASN A 539 -2.56 -34.64 -12.83
N TYR A 540 -2.45 -35.01 -11.56
CA TYR A 540 -3.23 -34.45 -10.46
C TYR A 540 -2.32 -33.62 -9.55
N TYR A 541 -2.71 -32.37 -9.28
CA TYR A 541 -1.98 -31.43 -8.45
C TYR A 541 -2.71 -31.23 -7.12
N ILE A 542 -2.61 -32.25 -6.27
CA ILE A 542 -3.44 -32.42 -5.06
C ILE A 542 -2.62 -32.41 -3.77
N SER A 543 -1.28 -32.30 -3.87
CA SER A 543 -0.38 -32.40 -2.71
C SER A 543 -0.76 -31.39 -1.64
N SER A 544 -0.93 -30.13 -1.99
CA SER A 544 -1.28 -29.05 -1.05
C SER A 544 -2.72 -29.15 -0.51
N MET A 545 -3.59 -29.92 -1.17
CA MET A 545 -4.91 -30.27 -0.64
C MET A 545 -4.82 -31.40 0.39
N LEU A 546 -3.79 -32.25 0.31
CA LEU A 546 -3.63 -33.44 1.14
C LEU A 546 -2.72 -33.22 2.34
N VAL A 547 -1.61 -32.54 2.12
CA VAL A 547 -0.48 -32.41 3.04
C VAL A 547 -0.19 -30.92 3.24
N GLY A 548 -0.13 -30.49 4.50
CA GLY A 548 0.29 -29.14 4.90
C GLY A 548 1.81 -29.01 4.95
N ASP A 549 2.29 -27.81 5.28
CA ASP A 549 3.71 -27.46 5.20
C ASP A 549 4.61 -28.26 6.16
N GLU A 550 4.08 -28.80 7.27
CA GLU A 550 4.82 -29.64 8.22
C GLU A 550 4.63 -31.15 7.96
N GLY A 551 4.07 -31.53 6.80
CA GLY A 551 3.84 -32.93 6.43
C GLY A 551 2.59 -33.58 7.04
N GLN A 552 1.79 -32.83 7.80
CA GLN A 552 0.52 -33.26 8.38
C GLN A 552 -0.61 -33.29 7.33
N LEU A 553 -1.59 -34.17 7.52
CA LEU A 553 -2.78 -34.18 6.66
C LEU A 553 -3.62 -32.92 6.88
N THR A 554 -4.07 -32.27 5.80
CA THR A 554 -5.00 -31.14 5.92
C THR A 554 -6.43 -31.60 6.22
N THR A 555 -7.29 -30.68 6.69
CA THR A 555 -8.71 -30.98 6.90
C THR A 555 -9.54 -30.95 5.61
N SER A 556 -8.95 -30.58 4.47
CA SER A 556 -9.67 -30.33 3.21
C SER A 556 -10.60 -31.47 2.81
N LEU A 557 -10.12 -32.73 2.86
CA LEU A 557 -10.95 -33.90 2.54
C LEU A 557 -12.10 -34.09 3.54
N LEU A 558 -11.84 -33.88 4.82
CA LEU A 558 -12.87 -33.96 5.85
C LEU A 558 -13.93 -32.88 5.65
N ASP A 559 -13.53 -31.68 5.24
CA ASP A 559 -14.44 -30.57 5.00
C ASP A 559 -15.28 -30.80 3.73
N LEU A 560 -14.71 -31.39 2.67
CA LEU A 560 -15.47 -31.85 1.50
C LEU A 560 -16.50 -32.94 1.87
N ILE A 561 -16.11 -33.91 2.69
CA ILE A 561 -17.03 -34.97 3.16
C ILE A 561 -18.17 -34.37 3.99
N LYS A 562 -17.87 -33.45 4.91
CA LYS A 562 -18.87 -32.76 5.73
C LYS A 562 -19.80 -31.89 4.89
N HIS A 563 -19.29 -31.28 3.82
CA HIS A 563 -20.11 -30.50 2.88
C HIS A 563 -21.20 -31.36 2.23
N GLY A 564 -20.90 -32.63 1.95
CA GLY A 564 -21.91 -33.64 1.63
C GLY A 564 -22.49 -33.56 0.21
N ASP A 565 -21.87 -32.81 -0.69
CA ASP A 565 -22.25 -32.77 -2.11
C ASP A 565 -21.70 -34.01 -2.85
N PRO A 566 -22.57 -34.91 -3.36
CA PRO A 566 -22.13 -36.14 -4.02
C PRO A 566 -21.28 -35.91 -5.27
N GLU A 567 -21.55 -34.85 -6.04
CA GLU A 567 -20.80 -34.56 -7.27
C GLU A 567 -19.37 -34.12 -6.94
N ILE A 568 -19.22 -33.30 -5.91
CA ILE A 568 -17.92 -32.81 -5.44
C ILE A 568 -17.12 -33.93 -4.76
N VAL A 569 -17.76 -34.72 -3.90
CA VAL A 569 -17.09 -35.83 -3.19
C VAL A 569 -16.65 -36.92 -4.18
N CYS A 570 -17.40 -37.13 -5.27
CA CYS A 570 -17.02 -38.09 -6.31
C CYS A 570 -16.07 -37.50 -7.37
N HIS A 571 -15.67 -36.23 -7.24
CA HIS A 571 -14.81 -35.58 -8.21
C HIS A 571 -13.44 -36.29 -8.29
N PRO A 572 -12.84 -36.48 -9.48
CA PRO A 572 -11.58 -37.23 -9.61
C PRO A 572 -10.42 -36.67 -8.78
N ALA A 573 -10.38 -35.36 -8.54
CA ALA A 573 -9.38 -34.73 -7.67
C ALA A 573 -9.58 -35.04 -6.17
N ALA A 574 -10.81 -35.38 -5.75
CA ALA A 574 -11.15 -35.70 -4.36
C ALA A 574 -11.03 -37.19 -4.04
N VAL A 575 -11.30 -38.07 -5.01
CA VAL A 575 -11.34 -39.54 -4.81
C VAL A 575 -9.99 -40.22 -5.11
N PHE A 576 -9.09 -39.57 -5.86
CA PHE A 576 -7.79 -40.12 -6.27
C PHE A 576 -7.95 -41.43 -7.06
N GLN A 577 -8.28 -41.32 -8.36
CA GLN A 577 -8.36 -42.48 -9.27
C GLN A 577 -7.03 -42.78 -9.97
#